data_AF-A0A3G4VC29-F1
#
_entry.id   AF-A0A3G4VC29-F1
#
_cell.length_a   1.000
_cell.length_b   1.000
_cell.length_c   1.000
_cell.angle_alpha   90.00
_cell.angle_beta   90.00
_cell.angle_gamma   90.00
#
_symmetry.space_group_name_H-M   'P 1'
#
loop_
_entity.id
_entity.type
_entity.pdbx_description
1 polymer ?
#
loop_
_entity_poly.entity_id
_entity_poly.type
_entity_poly.pdbx_seq_one_letter_code
_entity_poly.pdbx_strand_id
1 'polypeptide(L)'
;MRKTSLIISILRRFRDIAGITQKQMSVKTGISLATIKRIERGARMMTIEDYESYLEVLELSHIDVLIAMDTGNYNVEREIASLARKLPEDLKEAHFSYLVALTKAL
;
A
#
# COMPACT_ATOMS: atom_id res chain seq x y z
N MET A 1 11.71 -1.57 23.25
CA MET A 1 10.55 -1.74 22.34
C MET A 1 11.05 -2.30 21.01
N ARG A 2 10.52 -3.43 20.51
CA ARG A 2 10.88 -3.88 19.15
C ARG A 2 10.26 -2.88 18.15
N LYS A 3 11.09 -2.34 17.26
CA LYS A 3 10.67 -1.36 16.25
C LYS A 3 9.78 -2.10 15.23
N THR A 4 8.53 -1.68 15.09
CA THR A 4 7.63 -2.23 14.06
C THR A 4 8.24 -1.98 12.67
N SER A 5 8.14 -2.95 11.76
CA SER A 5 8.59 -2.77 10.36
C SER A 5 7.85 -1.59 9.71
N LEU A 6 8.55 -0.81 8.88
CA LEU A 6 7.99 0.33 8.16
C LEU A 6 6.77 -0.08 7.31
N ILE A 7 6.86 -1.23 6.64
CA ILE A 7 5.76 -1.79 5.83
C ILE A 7 4.53 -2.06 6.71
N ILE A 8 4.72 -2.62 7.91
CA ILE A 8 3.61 -2.91 8.83
C ILE A 8 2.94 -1.60 9.29
N SER A 9 3.72 -0.54 9.56
CA SER A 9 3.14 0.77 9.90
C SER A 9 2.36 1.39 8.75
N ILE A 10 2.84 1.23 7.51
CA ILE A 10 2.17 1.72 6.30
C ILE A 10 0.85 0.98 6.08
N LEU A 11 0.87 -0.36 6.11
CA LEU A 11 -0.34 -1.18 5.97
C LEU A 11 -1.37 -0.89 7.06
N ARG A 12 -0.92 -0.74 8.31
CA ARG A 12 -1.80 -0.32 9.41
C ARG A 12 -2.43 1.04 9.14
N ARG A 13 -1.66 2.00 8.60
CA ARG A 13 -2.16 3.33 8.28
C ARG A 13 -3.20 3.29 7.16
N PHE A 14 -2.97 2.52 6.10
CA PHE A 14 -3.99 2.28 5.07
C PHE A 14 -5.26 1.63 5.65
N ARG A 15 -5.11 0.63 6.51
CA ARG A 15 -6.25 0.01 7.22
C ARG A 15 -7.04 1.05 8.03
N ASP A 16 -6.35 1.91 8.78
CA ASP A 16 -6.98 2.95 9.58
C ASP A 16 -7.69 3.99 8.69
N ILE A 17 -7.11 4.37 7.54
CA ILE A 17 -7.72 5.29 6.55
C ILE A 17 -8.99 4.67 5.93
N ALA A 18 -8.96 3.38 5.63
CA ALA A 18 -10.11 2.63 5.12
C ALA A 18 -11.22 2.40 6.19
N GLY A 19 -11.01 2.83 7.44
CA GLY A 19 -11.97 2.64 8.53
C GLY A 19 -12.14 1.19 8.97
N ILE A 20 -11.21 0.30 8.61
CA ILE A 20 -11.29 -1.13 8.90
C ILE A 20 -10.66 -1.39 10.27
N THR A 21 -11.42 -1.96 11.20
CA THR A 21 -10.88 -2.40 12.51
C THR A 21 -10.04 -3.67 12.36
N GLN A 22 -9.13 -3.95 13.30
CA GLN A 22 -8.38 -5.22 13.34
C GLN A 22 -9.30 -6.47 13.34
N LYS A 23 -10.50 -6.35 13.93
CA LYS A 23 -11.50 -7.43 13.93
C LYS A 23 -12.08 -7.65 12.53
N GLN A 24 -12.43 -6.59 11.83
CA GLN A 24 -12.90 -6.68 10.43
C GLN A 24 -11.78 -7.18 9.52
N MET A 25 -10.56 -6.71 9.70
CA MET A 25 -9.39 -7.19 8.97
C MET A 25 -9.21 -8.70 9.16
N SER A 26 -9.36 -9.19 10.40
CA SER A 26 -9.28 -10.62 10.72
C SER A 26 -10.31 -11.44 9.96
N VAL A 27 -11.56 -10.96 9.90
CA VAL A 27 -12.63 -11.63 9.16
C VAL A 27 -12.36 -11.62 7.65
N LYS A 28 -11.91 -10.48 7.11
CA LYS A 28 -11.69 -10.31 5.67
C LYS A 28 -10.48 -11.07 5.14
N THR A 29 -9.39 -11.14 5.92
CA THR A 29 -8.15 -11.84 5.54
C THR A 29 -8.13 -13.32 5.92
N GLY A 30 -9.02 -13.75 6.84
CA GLY A 30 -8.93 -15.07 7.47
C GLY A 30 -7.79 -15.20 8.49
N ILE A 31 -6.95 -14.19 8.68
CA ILE A 31 -5.90 -14.17 9.69
C ILE A 31 -6.52 -13.99 11.07
N SER A 32 -6.10 -14.77 12.07
CA SER A 32 -6.64 -14.63 13.42
C SER A 32 -6.41 -13.22 13.99
N LEU A 33 -7.38 -12.71 14.76
CA LEU A 33 -7.26 -11.40 15.43
C LEU A 33 -6.03 -11.32 16.33
N ALA A 34 -5.65 -12.42 16.99
CA ALA A 34 -4.45 -12.49 17.81
C ALA A 34 -3.17 -12.31 16.96
N THR A 35 -3.13 -12.93 15.78
CA THR A 35 -2.04 -12.78 14.81
C THR A 35 -1.96 -11.35 14.30
N ILE A 36 -3.06 -10.75 13.87
CA ILE A 36 -3.10 -9.34 13.42
C ILE A 36 -2.56 -8.40 14.51
N LYS A 37 -3.04 -8.53 15.76
CA LYS A 37 -2.55 -7.73 16.88
C LYS A 37 -1.05 -7.89 17.09
N ARG A 38 -0.52 -9.11 16.94
CA ARG A 38 0.91 -9.39 17.09
C ARG A 38 1.73 -8.82 15.94
N ILE A 39 1.24 -8.92 14.71
CA ILE A 39 1.87 -8.33 13.52
C ILE A 39 1.93 -6.81 13.69
N GLU A 40 0.80 -6.14 13.88
CA GLU A 40 0.72 -4.67 13.89
C GLU A 40 1.48 -4.02 15.06
N ARG A 41 1.70 -4.75 16.16
CA ARG A 41 2.55 -4.30 17.29
C ARG A 41 4.03 -4.69 17.16
N GLY A 42 4.43 -5.33 16.06
CA GLY A 42 5.81 -5.77 15.83
C GLY A 42 6.27 -6.98 16.67
N ALA A 43 5.33 -7.72 17.26
CA ALA A 43 5.62 -8.92 18.07
C ALA A 43 5.66 -10.23 17.25
N ARG A 44 5.27 -10.17 15.97
CA ARG A 44 5.42 -11.26 14.99
C ARG A 44 5.78 -10.61 13.65
N MET A 45 6.70 -11.23 12.91
CA MET A 45 6.93 -10.84 11.51
C MET A 45 5.71 -11.17 10.65
N MET A 46 5.45 -10.33 9.66
CA MET A 46 4.47 -10.61 8.62
C MET A 46 5.11 -11.58 7.62
N THR A 47 4.39 -12.63 7.21
CA THR A 47 4.83 -13.45 6.07
C THR A 47 4.45 -12.76 4.77
N ILE A 48 4.90 -13.29 3.63
CA ILE A 48 4.48 -12.76 2.33
C ILE A 48 2.97 -12.98 2.15
N GLU A 49 2.45 -14.14 2.56
CA GLU A 49 1.02 -14.45 2.46
C GLU A 49 0.16 -13.50 3.32
N ASP A 50 0.60 -13.20 4.55
CA ASP A 50 -0.08 -12.20 5.39
C ASP A 50 -0.07 -10.82 4.69
N TYR A 51 1.03 -10.46 4.04
CA TYR A 51 1.18 -9.19 3.32
C TYR A 51 0.25 -9.11 2.10
N GLU A 52 0.21 -10.16 1.26
CA GLU A 52 -0.69 -10.21 0.11
C GLU A 52 -2.17 -10.15 0.54
N SER A 53 -2.56 -10.86 1.60
CA SER A 53 -3.93 -10.76 2.15
C SER A 53 -4.27 -9.35 2.63
N TYR A 54 -3.29 -8.60 3.14
CA TYR A 54 -3.50 -7.20 3.49
C TYR A 54 -3.74 -6.33 2.25
N LEU A 55 -2.94 -6.52 1.20
CA LEU A 55 -3.09 -5.78 -0.05
C LEU A 55 -4.45 -6.00 -0.68
N GLU A 56 -4.88 -7.27 -0.79
CA GLU A 56 -6.17 -7.64 -1.37
C GLU A 56 -7.34 -6.98 -0.62
N VAL A 57 -7.36 -7.09 0.71
CA VAL A 57 -8.45 -6.53 1.53
C VAL A 57 -8.49 -4.99 1.52
N LEU A 58 -7.33 -4.37 1.37
CA LEU A 58 -7.19 -2.91 1.31
C LEU A 58 -7.31 -2.36 -0.12
N GLU A 59 -7.50 -3.23 -1.12
CA GLU A 59 -7.53 -2.87 -2.54
C GLU A 59 -6.27 -2.09 -2.98
N LEU A 60 -5.11 -2.53 -2.47
CA LEU A 60 -3.82 -1.93 -2.75
C LEU A 60 -2.98 -2.81 -3.66
N SER A 61 -2.11 -2.16 -4.42
CA SER A 61 -0.98 -2.77 -5.12
C SER A 61 0.32 -2.56 -4.34
N HIS A 62 1.39 -3.26 -4.75
CA HIS A 62 2.72 -2.99 -4.22
C HIS A 62 3.18 -1.53 -4.45
N ILE A 63 2.75 -0.92 -5.56
CA ILE A 63 3.12 0.45 -5.91
C ILE A 63 2.55 1.43 -4.88
N ASP A 64 1.34 1.20 -4.38
CA ASP A 64 0.72 2.04 -3.34
C ASP A 64 1.56 2.04 -2.06
N VAL A 65 2.06 0.88 -1.65
CA VAL A 65 2.93 0.74 -0.48
C VAL A 65 4.27 1.43 -0.71
N LEU A 66 4.87 1.28 -1.89
CA LEU A 66 6.14 1.92 -2.25
C LEU A 66 6.01 3.46 -2.24
N ILE A 67 4.94 4.01 -2.81
CA ILE A 67 4.67 5.45 -2.82
C ILE A 67 4.50 5.97 -1.39
N ALA A 68 3.70 5.28 -0.57
CA ALA A 68 3.54 5.67 0.83
C ALA A 68 4.86 5.58 1.62
N MET A 69 5.73 4.64 1.27
CA MET A 69 7.03 4.48 1.91
C MET A 69 8.01 5.60 1.55
N ASP A 70 8.04 6.01 0.28
CA ASP A 70 8.97 7.03 -0.22
C ASP A 70 8.49 8.45 0.09
N THR A 71 7.19 8.71 -0.10
CA THR A 71 6.61 10.07 -0.02
C THR A 71 5.92 10.36 1.31
N GLY A 72 5.56 9.32 2.07
CA GLY A 72 4.68 9.45 3.24
C GLY A 72 3.23 9.80 2.89
N ASN A 73 2.86 9.83 1.60
CA ASN A 73 1.50 10.14 1.15
C ASN A 73 0.68 8.85 0.95
N TYR A 74 -0.52 8.85 1.52
CA TYR A 74 -1.46 7.72 1.46
C TYR A 74 -2.63 7.97 0.50
N ASN A 75 -2.68 9.14 -0.15
CA ASN A 75 -3.56 9.40 -1.29
C ASN A 75 -2.75 9.19 -2.57
N VAL A 76 -2.64 7.93 -2.98
CA VAL A 76 -1.67 7.49 -3.99
C VAL A 76 -1.98 8.09 -5.36
N GLU A 77 -3.24 8.11 -5.79
CA GLU A 77 -3.64 8.72 -7.07
C GLU A 77 -3.20 10.19 -7.17
N ARG A 78 -3.44 10.96 -6.09
CA ARG A 78 -3.03 12.37 -6.03
C ARG A 78 -1.51 12.51 -6.04
N GLU A 79 -0.79 11.60 -5.40
CA GLU A 79 0.67 11.62 -5.40
C GLU A 79 1.24 11.27 -6.77
N ILE A 80 0.73 10.25 -7.45
CA ILE A 80 1.11 9.92 -8.82
C ILE A 80 0.89 11.12 -9.75
N ALA A 81 -0.27 11.78 -9.65
CA ALA A 81 -0.54 12.98 -10.43
C ALA A 81 0.40 14.15 -10.08
N SER A 82 0.80 14.28 -8.80
CA SER A 82 1.78 15.29 -8.35
C SER A 82 3.17 15.01 -8.91
N LEU A 83 3.63 13.76 -8.85
CA LEU A 83 4.91 13.31 -9.38
C LEU A 83 4.98 13.48 -10.90
N ALA A 84 3.92 13.08 -11.62
CA ALA A 84 3.83 13.24 -13.07
C ALA A 84 3.98 14.71 -13.51
N ARG A 85 3.42 15.67 -12.75
CA ARG A 85 3.57 17.11 -13.05
C ARG A 85 5.00 17.62 -12.87
N LYS A 86 5.79 16.99 -12.00
CA LYS A 86 7.18 17.38 -11.69
C LYS A 86 8.20 16.81 -12.66
N LEU A 87 7.80 15.91 -13.56
CA LEU A 87 8.71 15.34 -14.55
C LEU A 87 9.26 16.44 -15.49
N PRO A 88 10.51 16.32 -15.95
CA PRO A 88 11.03 17.05 -17.11
C PRO A 88 10.12 16.88 -18.34
N GLU A 89 10.08 17.88 -19.22
CA GLU A 89 9.11 17.90 -20.33
C GLU A 89 9.32 16.74 -21.32
N ASP A 90 10.57 16.43 -21.64
CA ASP A 90 10.99 15.27 -22.43
C ASP A 90 10.54 13.94 -21.81
N LEU A 91 10.56 13.84 -20.47
CA LEU A 91 10.08 12.67 -19.75
C LEU A 91 8.56 12.61 -19.63
N LYS A 92 7.85 13.73 -19.63
CA LYS A 92 6.38 13.75 -19.65
C LYS A 92 5.84 13.13 -20.93
N GLU A 93 6.42 13.48 -22.08
CA GLU A 93 6.00 12.91 -23.38
C GLU A 93 6.21 11.40 -23.44
N ALA A 94 7.38 10.93 -22.97
CA ALA A 94 7.68 9.50 -22.88
C ALA A 94 6.70 8.78 -21.93
N HIS A 95 6.43 9.37 -20.75
CA HIS A 95 5.50 8.82 -19.77
C HIS A 95 4.07 8.74 -20.31
N PHE A 96 3.58 9.80 -20.94
CA PHE A 96 2.26 9.82 -21.58
C PHE A 96 2.14 8.75 -22.67
N SER A 97 3.15 8.65 -23.54
CA SER A 97 3.16 7.66 -24.62
C SER A 97 3.11 6.23 -24.08
N TYR A 98 3.87 5.96 -23.01
CA TYR A 98 3.84 4.68 -22.31
C TYR A 98 2.46 4.36 -21.72
N LEU A 99 1.84 5.30 -21.01
CA LEU A 99 0.52 5.10 -20.42
C LEU A 99 -0.57 4.84 -21.48
N VAL A 100 -0.56 5.58 -22.59
CA VAL A 100 -1.49 5.37 -23.71
C VAL A 100 -1.28 4.02 -24.38
N ALA A 101 -0.05 3.53 -24.47
CA ALA A 101 0.23 2.21 -25.01
C ALA A 101 -0.34 1.09 -24.11
N LEU A 102 -0.18 1.23 -22.78
CA LEU A 102 -0.71 0.27 -21.82
C LEU A 102 -2.25 0.18 -21.86
N THR A 103 -2.96 1.31 -21.94
CA THR A 103 -4.43 1.30 -21.94
C THR A 103 -5.03 0.65 -23.19
N LYS A 104 -4.29 0.60 -24.30
CA LYS A 104 -4.70 -0.09 -25.53
C LYS A 104 -4.43 -1.60 -25.51
N ALA A 105 -3.60 -2.06 -24.57
CA ALA A 105 -3.20 -3.46 -24.44
C ALA A 105 -4.03 -4.22 -23.39
N LEU A 106 -4.90 -3.52 -22.66
CA LEU A 106 -5.86 -4.06 -21.69
C LEU A 106 -7.24 -4.22 -22.35
#